data_AF-A0A088ETM0-F1
#
_entry.id   AF-A0A088ETM0-F1
#
_cell.length_a   1.000
_cell.length_b   1.000
_cell.length_c   1.000
_cell.angle_alpha   90.00
_cell.angle_beta   90.00
_cell.angle_gamma   90.00
#
_symmetry.space_group_name_H-M   'P 1'
#
loop_
_entity.id
_entity.type
_entity.pdbx_description
1 polymer ?
#
loop_
_entity_poly.entity_id
_entity_poly.type
_entity_poly.pdbx_seq_one_letter_code
_entity_poly.pdbx_strand_id
1 'polypeptide(L)'
;MRAAKILFKNMDAGILTQHDDGTFTFQYHVSWVDDITKPPISLGLPKKYAPYESEFLFPFFYNMLPEGSNKQIICQLNQIDTDDYFGLLLITAKNDAIGAVRVQKINDI
;
A
#
# COMPACT_ATOMS: atom_id res chain seq x y z
N MET A 1 -1.81 1.71 -14.94
CA MET A 1 -0.94 1.56 -13.75
C MET A 1 -1.54 2.37 -12.60
N ARG A 2 -1.41 1.92 -11.35
CA ARG A 2 -1.89 2.64 -10.15
C ARG A 2 -0.77 2.72 -9.11
N ALA A 3 -0.68 3.81 -8.35
CA ALA A 3 0.35 3.98 -7.32
C ALA A 3 -0.15 4.66 -6.04
N ALA A 4 0.54 4.38 -4.94
CA ALA A 4 0.33 4.99 -3.65
C ALA A 4 1.66 5.25 -2.92
N LYS A 5 1.71 6.36 -2.18
CA LYS A 5 2.72 6.62 -1.17
C LYS A 5 2.42 5.79 0.07
N ILE A 6 3.47 5.23 0.64
CA ILE A 6 3.43 4.55 1.92
C ILE A 6 4.08 5.47 2.94
N LEU A 7 3.27 5.97 3.87
CA LEU A 7 3.72 6.89 4.90
C LEU A 7 3.95 6.12 6.21
N PHE A 8 5.04 6.41 6.92
CA PHE A 8 5.23 5.99 8.30
C PHE A 8 5.31 7.23 9.19
N LYS A 9 4.39 7.36 10.16
CA LYS A 9 4.21 8.58 10.98
C LYS A 9 4.14 9.86 10.12
N ASN A 10 3.34 9.83 9.06
CA ASN A 10 3.15 10.92 8.08
C ASN A 10 4.37 11.29 7.23
N MET A 11 5.45 10.51 7.30
CA MET A 11 6.63 10.71 6.45
C MET A 11 6.63 9.70 5.31
N ASP A 12 6.89 10.16 4.10
CA ASP A 12 6.93 9.33 2.89
C ASP A 12 8.09 8.33 2.96
N ALA A 13 7.77 7.05 3.10
CA ALA A 13 8.73 5.97 3.26
C ALA A 13 9.03 5.25 1.94
N GLY A 14 8.09 5.26 1.00
CA GLY A 14 8.23 4.54 -0.26
C GLY A 14 6.95 4.52 -1.07
N ILE A 15 7.01 3.89 -2.24
CA ILE A 15 5.93 3.80 -3.20
C ILE A 15 5.50 2.34 -3.38
N LEU A 16 4.19 2.10 -3.31
CA LEU A 16 3.55 0.86 -3.71
C LEU A 16 2.86 1.09 -5.05
N THR A 17 3.19 0.26 -6.03
CA THR A 17 2.69 0.33 -7.40
C THR A 17 2.04 -0.98 -7.79
N GLN A 18 0.92 -0.89 -8.50
CA GLN A 18 0.37 -2.00 -9.27
C GLN A 18 0.51 -1.68 -10.76
N HIS A 19 1.17 -2.59 -11.47
CA HIS A 19 1.44 -2.51 -12.90
C HIS A 19 0.22 -2.91 -13.73
N ASP A 20 0.27 -2.63 -15.03
CA ASP A 20 -0.83 -2.95 -15.95
C ASP A 20 -1.01 -4.46 -16.17
N ASP A 21 0.03 -5.26 -15.92
CA ASP A 21 -0.04 -6.72 -15.93
C ASP A 21 -0.58 -7.31 -14.61
N GLY A 22 -0.94 -6.47 -13.64
CA GLY A 22 -1.47 -6.86 -12.34
C GLY A 22 -0.42 -7.13 -11.27
N THR A 23 0.87 -7.17 -11.63
CA THR A 23 1.98 -7.37 -10.67
C THR A 23 2.17 -6.13 -9.78
N PHE A 24 2.84 -6.34 -8.65
CA PHE A 24 3.06 -5.33 -7.62
C PHE A 24 4.54 -5.07 -7.38
N THR A 25 4.86 -3.79 -7.19
CA THR A 25 6.18 -3.36 -6.72
C THR A 25 6.05 -2.47 -5.49
N PHE A 26 6.85 -2.75 -4.45
CA PHE A 26 7.06 -1.83 -3.33
C PHE A 26 8.53 -1.42 -3.26
N GLN A 27 8.78 -0.12 -3.24
CA GLN A 27 10.12 0.45 -3.21
C GLN A 27 10.23 1.50 -2.10
N TYR A 28 11.18 1.33 -1.20
CA TYR A 28 11.54 2.38 -0.25
C TYR A 28 12.23 3.55 -0.95
N HIS A 29 12.02 4.77 -0.46
CA HIS A 29 12.86 5.89 -0.84
C HIS A 29 14.29 5.67 -0.35
N VAL A 30 15.27 6.07 -1.15
CA VAL A 30 16.71 5.98 -0.78
C VAL A 30 16.96 6.67 0.56
N SER A 31 16.37 7.85 0.76
CA SER A 31 16.45 8.60 2.03
C SER A 31 15.88 7.84 3.24
N TRP A 32 14.93 6.93 3.04
CA TRP A 32 14.39 6.08 4.11
C TRP A 32 15.30 4.90 4.43
N VAL A 33 15.89 4.30 3.39
CA VAL A 33 16.84 3.19 3.53
C VAL A 33 18.08 3.66 4.28
N ASP A 34 18.65 4.81 3.87
CA ASP A 34 19.90 5.37 4.42
C ASP A 34 19.77 5.85 5.87
N ASP A 35 18.58 6.29 6.28
CA ASP A 35 18.35 6.79 7.64
C ASP A 35 18.11 5.64 8.63
N ILE A 36 19.13 5.33 9.43
CA ILE A 36 19.09 4.27 10.45
C ILE A 36 18.02 4.49 11.53
N THR A 37 17.56 5.73 11.73
CA THR A 37 16.48 6.03 12.69
C THR A 37 15.10 5.63 12.17
N LYS A 38 14.97 5.40 10.85
CA LYS A 38 13.72 4.99 10.22
C LYS A 38 13.55 3.47 10.25
N PRO A 39 12.46 2.97 10.85
CA PRO A 39 12.19 1.54 10.86
C PRO A 39 11.69 1.05 9.49
N PRO A 40 11.75 -0.27 9.22
CA PRO A 40 10.98 -0.85 8.12
C PRO A 40 9.47 -0.68 8.38
N ILE A 41 8.67 -0.60 7.31
CA ILE A 41 7.21 -0.46 7.42
C ILE A 41 6.54 -1.75 7.92
N SER A 42 7.20 -2.91 7.73
CA SER A 42 6.74 -4.21 8.22
C SER A 42 7.90 -5.19 8.36
N LEU A 43 7.72 -6.25 9.15
CA LEU A 43 8.73 -7.31 9.31
C LEU A 43 9.00 -8.07 8.00
N GLY A 44 7.98 -8.21 7.14
CA GLY A 44 8.09 -8.86 5.84
C GLY A 44 8.68 -7.99 4.74
N LEU A 45 8.88 -6.70 5.00
CA LEU A 45 9.43 -5.72 4.05
C LEU A 45 10.61 -4.98 4.70
N PRO A 46 11.74 -5.64 4.99
CA PRO A 46 12.91 -4.95 5.55
C PRO A 46 13.43 -3.83 4.64
N LYS A 47 14.21 -2.88 5.16
CA LYS A 47 14.75 -1.80 4.33
C LYS A 47 15.79 -2.36 3.36
N LYS A 48 15.62 -2.13 2.06
CA LYS A 48 16.59 -2.43 1.01
C LYS A 48 16.44 -1.45 -0.16
N TYR A 49 17.51 -1.24 -0.91
CA TYR A 49 17.49 -0.37 -2.10
C TYR A 49 16.73 -0.98 -3.27
N ALA A 50 16.78 -2.31 -3.43
CA ALA A 50 16.09 -2.99 -4.51
C ALA A 50 14.56 -2.98 -4.29
N PRO A 51 13.76 -3.03 -5.36
CA PRO A 51 12.32 -3.18 -5.22
C PRO A 51 11.96 -4.55 -4.63
N TYR A 52 10.82 -4.59 -3.95
CA TYR A 52 10.07 -5.81 -3.72
C TYR A 52 9.12 -5.99 -4.89
N GLU A 53 9.09 -7.19 -5.46
CA GLU A 53 8.21 -7.55 -6.57
C GLU A 53 7.36 -8.75 -6.15
N SER A 54 6.12 -8.80 -6.64
CA SER A 54 5.17 -9.86 -6.31
C SER A 54 4.05 -9.89 -7.35
N GLU A 55 3.56 -11.08 -7.69
CA GLU A 55 2.35 -11.24 -8.52
C GLU A 55 1.08 -10.82 -7.77
N PHE A 56 1.15 -10.78 -6.44
CA PHE A 56 0.02 -10.47 -5.55
C PHE A 56 0.32 -9.27 -4.66
N LEU A 57 -0.73 -8.62 -4.16
CA LEU A 57 -0.59 -7.57 -3.15
C LEU A 57 0.13 -8.12 -1.91
N PHE A 58 1.20 -7.45 -1.46
CA PHE A 58 2.00 -7.95 -0.33
C PHE A 58 1.14 -8.19 0.91
N PRO A 59 1.37 -9.28 1.69
CA PRO A 59 0.55 -9.63 2.84
C PRO A 59 0.33 -8.49 3.83
N PHE A 60 1.34 -7.65 4.04
CA PHE A 60 1.22 -6.48 4.91
C PHE A 60 0.11 -5.52 4.47
N PHE A 61 0.02 -5.21 3.18
CA PHE A 61 -1.01 -4.32 2.63
C PHE A 61 -2.36 -5.02 2.47
N TYR A 62 -2.35 -6.33 2.16
CA TYR A 62 -3.58 -7.12 2.11
C TYR A 62 -4.29 -7.14 3.47
N ASN A 63 -3.54 -7.22 4.57
CA ASN A 63 -4.10 -7.18 5.93
C ASN A 63 -4.68 -5.80 6.31
N MET A 64 -4.50 -4.76 5.48
CA MET A 64 -5.14 -3.44 5.66
C MET A 64 -6.53 -3.36 5.03
N LEU A 65 -6.94 -4.40 4.29
CA LEU A 65 -8.22 -4.39 3.58
C LEU A 65 -9.39 -4.62 4.57
N PRO A 66 -10.55 -4.01 4.31
CA PRO A 66 -11.76 -4.35 5.04
C PRO A 66 -12.19 -5.78 4.70
N GLU A 67 -12.81 -6.45 5.67
CA GLU A 67 -13.29 -7.83 5.55
C GLU A 67 -14.82 -7.92 5.74
N GLY A 68 -15.38 -9.08 5.41
CA GLY A 68 -16.80 -9.40 5.64
C GLY A 68 -17.78 -8.38 5.02
N SER A 69 -18.83 -8.04 5.77
CA SER A 69 -19.89 -7.12 5.31
C SER A 69 -19.37 -5.72 4.98
N ASN A 70 -18.35 -5.23 5.68
CA ASN A 70 -17.76 -3.92 5.41
C ASN A 70 -17.14 -3.87 4.00
N LYS A 71 -16.43 -4.93 3.62
CA LYS A 71 -15.88 -5.07 2.26
C LYS A 71 -16.97 -4.95 1.20
N GLN A 72 -18.06 -5.70 1.37
CA GLN A 72 -19.17 -5.73 0.42
C GLN A 72 -19.81 -4.34 0.24
N ILE A 73 -20.07 -3.65 1.34
CA ILE A 73 -20.65 -2.30 1.32
C ILE A 73 -19.71 -1.31 0.61
N ILE A 74 -18.42 -1.33 0.93
CA ILE A 74 -17.43 -0.43 0.32
C ILE A 74 -17.33 -0.67 -1.19
N CYS A 75 -17.24 -1.93 -1.62
CA CYS A 75 -17.22 -2.31 -3.04
C CYS A 75 -18.48 -1.81 -3.77
N GLN A 76 -19.67 -2.02 -3.18
CA GLN A 76 -20.94 -1.57 -3.77
C GLN A 76 -21.02 -0.04 -3.90
N LEU A 77 -20.65 0.69 -2.84
CA LEU A 77 -20.74 2.15 -2.81
C LEU A 77 -19.76 2.83 -3.78
N ASN A 78 -18.61 2.19 -4.05
CA ASN A 78 -17.56 2.75 -4.89
C ASN A 78 -17.45 2.09 -6.27
N GLN A 79 -18.37 1.18 -6.61
CA GLN A 79 -18.39 0.45 -7.89
C GLN A 79 -17.03 -0.22 -8.21
N ILE A 80 -16.44 -0.87 -7.21
CA ILE A 80 -15.17 -1.60 -7.36
C ILE A 80 -15.43 -3.10 -7.19
N ASP A 81 -14.79 -3.90 -8.03
CA ASP A 81 -14.87 -5.35 -7.95
C ASP A 81 -14.26 -5.89 -6.64
N THR A 82 -14.84 -6.96 -6.10
CA THR A 82 -14.44 -7.50 -4.79
C THR A 82 -13.04 -8.14 -4.77
N ASP A 83 -12.49 -8.45 -5.93
CA ASP A 83 -11.14 -8.97 -6.16
C ASP A 83 -10.14 -7.87 -6.54
N ASP A 84 -10.59 -6.62 -6.75
CA ASP A 84 -9.71 -5.47 -6.89
C ASP A 84 -9.18 -4.99 -5.52
N TYR A 85 -8.27 -5.79 -4.97
CA TYR A 85 -7.65 -5.56 -3.67
C TYR A 85 -6.91 -4.22 -3.60
N PHE A 86 -6.25 -3.81 -4.69
CA PHE A 86 -5.53 -2.54 -4.68
C PHE A 86 -6.49 -1.35 -4.77
N GLY A 87 -7.54 -1.42 -5.60
CA GLY A 87 -8.59 -0.41 -5.64
C GLY A 87 -9.25 -0.23 -4.28
N LEU A 88 -9.58 -1.35 -3.62
CA LEU A 88 -10.11 -1.34 -2.26
C LEU A 88 -9.16 -0.66 -1.27
N LEU A 89 -7.86 -1.02 -1.30
CA LEU A 89 -6.84 -0.39 -0.47
C LEU A 89 -6.80 1.13 -0.69
N LEU A 90 -6.81 1.59 -1.94
CA LEU A 90 -6.74 3.01 -2.28
C LEU A 90 -7.97 3.81 -1.81
N ILE A 91 -9.14 3.17 -1.69
CA ILE A 91 -10.34 3.79 -1.13
C ILE A 91 -10.23 3.90 0.39
N THR A 92 -9.91 2.79 1.06
CA THR A 92 -9.92 2.73 2.53
C THR A 92 -8.72 3.45 3.15
N ALA A 93 -7.62 3.55 2.42
CA ALA A 93 -6.40 4.30 2.73
C ALA A 93 -6.62 5.72 3.29
N LYS A 94 -7.71 6.38 2.92
CA LYS A 94 -8.02 7.73 3.44
C LYS A 94 -8.25 7.73 4.96
N ASN A 95 -8.91 6.69 5.46
CA ASN A 95 -9.43 6.63 6.83
C ASN A 95 -8.73 5.57 7.68
N ASP A 96 -8.09 4.57 7.06
CA ASP A 96 -7.47 3.45 7.77
C ASP A 96 -5.95 3.53 7.79
N ALA A 97 -5.40 3.20 8.96
CA ALA A 97 -3.98 3.05 9.22
C ALA A 97 -3.75 1.76 10.01
N ILE A 98 -2.71 1.00 9.69
CA ILE A 98 -2.23 -0.08 10.56
C ILE A 98 -1.01 0.44 11.32
N GLY A 99 -1.18 0.62 12.63
CA GLY A 99 -0.16 1.20 13.49
C GLY A 99 0.23 2.61 13.01
N ALA A 100 1.50 2.77 12.65
CA ALA A 100 2.04 4.04 12.15
C ALA A 100 2.05 4.16 10.62
N VAL A 101 1.60 3.14 9.90
CA VAL A 101 1.68 3.07 8.44
C VAL A 101 0.34 3.49 7.82
N ARG A 102 0.42 4.39 6.84
CA ARG A 102 -0.73 4.86 6.06
C ARG A 102 -0.43 4.69 4.57
N VAL A 103 -1.47 4.34 3.82
CA VAL A 103 -1.43 4.35 2.36
C VAL A 103 -2.03 5.66 1.90
N GLN A 104 -1.45 6.30 0.89
CA GLN A 104 -2.00 7.51 0.30
C GLN A 104 -1.94 7.38 -1.22
N LYS A 105 -3.10 7.32 -1.86
CA LYS A 105 -3.19 7.31 -3.32
C LYS A 105 -2.42 8.50 -3.91
N ILE A 106 -1.57 8.22 -4.89
CA ILE A 106 -1.02 9.28 -5.74
C ILE A 106 -2.13 9.60 -6.74
N ASN A 107 -2.74 10.76 -6.60
CA ASN A 107 -3.58 11.28 -7.67
C ASN A 107 -2.63 11.77 -8.76
N ASP A 108 -2.86 11.35 -10.00
CA ASP A 108 -2.18 11.92 -11.16
C ASP A 108 -2.30 13.46 -11.09
N ILE A 109 -1.17 14.14 -11.32
CA ILE A 109 -1.04 15.59 -11.40
C ILE A 109 -1.88 16.11 -12.58
#